data_AF-A0A397CWI9-F1
#
_entry.id   AF-A0A397CWI9-F1
#
_cell.length_a   1.000
_cell.length_b   1.000
_cell.length_c   1.000
_cell.angle_alpha   90.00
_cell.angle_beta   90.00
_cell.angle_gamma   90.00
#
_symmetry.space_group_name_H-M   'P 1'
#
loop_
_entity.id
_entity.type
_entity.pdbx_description
1 polymer ?
#
loop_
_entity_poly.entity_id
_entity_poly.type
_entity_poly.pdbx_seq_one_letter_code
_entity_poly.pdbx_strand_id
1 'polypeptide(L)'
;MTTYIPSCSQQTIDVPTPKAKPSKRNAKKEPLATKRSVRWGDESVAALFRLRYSSHLTTRFDSKNNAEKKTAYVMLATELSVVMESEYDVAQVQDKVHKFDFYPSLT
;
A
#
# COMPACT_ATOMS: atom_id res chain seq x y z
N MET A 1 15.51 25.93 -46.15
CA MET A 1 15.04 25.59 -44.79
C MET A 1 13.65 24.98 -44.91
N THR A 2 13.31 24.08 -43.97
CA THR A 2 12.06 23.32 -43.78
C THR A 2 12.08 21.88 -44.31
N THR A 3 12.30 20.96 -43.37
CA THR A 3 12.09 19.52 -43.49
C THR A 3 10.62 19.18 -43.29
N TYR A 4 10.09 18.28 -44.12
CA TYR A 4 8.71 17.80 -44.11
C TYR A 4 8.55 16.63 -43.14
N ILE A 5 7.63 16.75 -42.19
CA ILE A 5 7.29 15.73 -41.17
C ILE A 5 5.91 15.15 -41.54
N PRO A 6 5.78 13.83 -41.79
CA PRO A 6 4.47 13.22 -42.01
C PRO A 6 3.75 12.98 -40.67
N SER A 7 2.55 13.54 -40.58
CA SER A 7 1.53 13.32 -39.55
C SER A 7 1.02 11.87 -39.57
N CYS A 8 1.03 11.17 -38.42
CA CYS A 8 0.41 9.87 -38.26
C CYS A 8 -0.92 10.03 -37.51
N SER A 9 -1.98 9.61 -38.19
CA SER A 9 -3.39 9.81 -37.89
C SER A 9 -3.87 9.16 -36.59
N GLN A 10 -4.82 9.84 -35.95
CA GLN A 10 -5.68 9.34 -34.88
C GLN A 10 -6.52 8.15 -35.38
N GLN A 11 -6.66 7.11 -34.56
CA GLN A 11 -7.67 6.08 -34.76
C GLN A 11 -8.49 5.91 -33.48
N THR A 12 -9.70 6.48 -33.51
CA THR A 12 -10.79 6.28 -32.57
C THR A 12 -11.43 4.90 -32.78
N ILE A 13 -11.60 4.14 -31.69
CA ILE A 13 -12.42 2.93 -31.66
C ILE A 13 -13.56 3.14 -30.64
N ASP A 14 -14.77 2.99 -31.15
CA ASP A 14 -16.07 3.17 -30.49
C ASP A 14 -16.61 1.80 -30.03
N VAL A 15 -17.00 1.70 -28.73
CA VAL A 15 -18.12 0.90 -28.14
C VAL A 15 -18.02 -0.65 -28.20
N PRO A 16 -18.50 -1.46 -27.21
CA PRO A 16 -19.64 -1.25 -26.30
C PRO A 16 -19.46 -1.53 -24.80
N THR A 17 -20.41 -0.99 -24.04
CA THR A 17 -20.71 -1.32 -22.63
C THR A 17 -21.24 -2.75 -22.48
N PRO A 18 -20.82 -3.50 -21.44
CA PRO A 18 -21.65 -4.55 -20.86
C PRO A 18 -21.97 -4.24 -19.40
N LYS A 19 -23.26 -4.12 -19.08
CA LYS A 19 -23.80 -4.22 -17.73
C LYS A 19 -23.79 -5.68 -17.29
N ALA A 20 -23.08 -6.02 -16.21
CA ALA A 20 -23.38 -7.21 -15.39
C ALA A 20 -22.79 -7.09 -13.97
N LYS A 21 -23.65 -7.09 -12.96
CA LYS A 21 -23.38 -7.68 -11.62
C LYS A 21 -24.13 -9.04 -11.64
N PRO A 22 -23.71 -10.13 -10.95
CA PRO A 22 -23.22 -10.12 -9.56
C PRO A 22 -22.10 -11.14 -9.19
N SER A 23 -21.51 -10.91 -8.02
CA SER A 23 -21.07 -11.89 -7.00
C SER A 23 -20.49 -13.26 -7.40
N LYS A 24 -19.17 -13.42 -7.26
CA LYS A 24 -18.47 -14.44 -6.42
C LYS A 24 -16.98 -14.42 -6.79
N ARG A 25 -16.18 -13.63 -6.07
CA ARG A 25 -14.72 -13.67 -6.19
C ARG A 25 -14.18 -14.85 -5.38
N ASN A 26 -14.29 -16.05 -5.93
CA ASN A 26 -13.37 -17.15 -5.62
C ASN A 26 -12.29 -17.18 -6.73
N ALA A 27 -11.55 -16.09 -6.87
CA ALA A 27 -10.29 -16.14 -7.57
C ALA A 27 -9.27 -16.66 -6.55
N LYS A 28 -8.95 -17.96 -6.66
CA LYS A 28 -7.76 -18.53 -6.01
C LYS A 28 -6.58 -17.69 -6.52
N LYS A 29 -6.08 -16.78 -5.69
CA LYS A 29 -4.86 -16.05 -5.99
C LYS A 29 -3.72 -17.06 -5.92
N GLU A 30 -3.11 -17.29 -7.07
CA GLU A 30 -1.73 -17.75 -7.24
C GLU A 30 -0.88 -17.38 -6.01
N PRO A 31 -0.14 -18.32 -5.38
CA PRO A 31 0.82 -18.02 -4.32
C PRO A 31 2.01 -17.23 -4.89
N LEU A 32 1.78 -15.96 -5.21
CA LEU A 32 2.82 -15.09 -5.74
C LEU A 32 3.75 -14.68 -4.59
N ALA A 33 5.00 -15.12 -4.73
CA ALA A 33 6.14 -14.93 -3.84
C ALA A 33 6.00 -15.60 -2.48
N THR A 34 6.93 -16.52 -2.19
CA THR A 34 7.30 -16.91 -0.83
C THR A 34 7.61 -15.65 -0.03
N LYS A 35 6.60 -15.09 0.64
CA LYS A 35 6.73 -13.89 1.45
C LYS A 35 7.72 -14.22 2.54
N ARG A 36 8.91 -13.62 2.50
CA ARG A 36 9.84 -13.69 3.63
C ARG A 36 9.07 -13.19 4.85
N SER A 37 8.82 -14.07 5.82
CA SER A 37 8.20 -13.66 7.07
C SER A 37 9.19 -12.75 7.78
N VAL A 38 8.89 -11.44 7.80
CA VAL A 38 9.64 -10.48 8.59
C VAL A 38 9.59 -10.90 10.06
N ARG A 39 10.76 -10.94 10.69
CA ARG A 39 10.88 -11.20 12.13
C ARG A 39 10.63 -9.88 12.87
N TRP A 40 9.46 -9.77 13.48
CA TRP A 40 9.11 -8.63 14.33
C TRP A 40 9.76 -8.81 15.71
N GLY A 41 10.63 -7.88 16.10
CA GLY A 41 11.17 -7.77 17.45
C GLY A 41 10.62 -6.54 18.15
N ASP A 42 10.89 -6.42 19.45
CA ASP A 42 10.36 -5.31 20.26
C ASP A 42 10.79 -3.94 19.72
N GLU A 43 12.03 -3.82 19.25
CA GLU A 43 12.55 -2.59 18.64
C GLU A 43 11.81 -2.22 17.35
N SER A 44 11.57 -3.18 16.45
CA SER A 44 10.86 -2.90 15.19
C SER A 44 9.39 -2.62 15.40
N VAL A 45 8.78 -3.25 16.40
CA VAL A 45 7.41 -2.93 16.82
C VAL A 45 7.36 -1.54 17.45
N ALA A 46 8.25 -1.21 18.38
CA ALA A 46 8.32 0.12 19.00
C ALA A 46 8.56 1.22 17.97
N ALA A 47 9.46 1.01 17.00
CA ALA A 47 9.69 1.94 15.90
C ALA A 47 8.44 2.14 15.04
N LEU A 48 7.73 1.04 14.70
CA LEU A 48 6.47 1.10 13.95
C LEU A 48 5.41 1.93 14.68
N PHE A 49 5.25 1.75 16.00
CA PHE A 49 4.31 2.54 16.80
C PHE A 49 4.72 4.02 16.89
N ARG A 50 6.00 4.30 17.15
CA ARG A 50 6.52 5.67 17.18
C ARG A 50 6.25 6.40 15.85
N LEU A 51 6.51 5.74 14.73
CA LEU A 51 6.24 6.30 13.40
C LEU A 51 4.74 6.48 13.14
N ARG A 52 3.90 5.54 13.59
CA ARG A 52 2.45 5.60 13.36
C ARG A 52 1.74 6.70 14.16
N TYR A 53 2.14 6.93 15.41
CA TYR A 53 1.40 7.78 16.36
C TYR A 53 2.14 9.02 16.85
N SER A 54 3.46 9.13 16.62
CA SER A 54 4.29 10.22 17.15
C SER A 54 5.14 10.92 16.08
N SER A 55 4.86 10.69 14.80
CA SER A 55 5.60 11.29 13.69
C SER A 55 4.70 12.17 12.81
N HIS A 56 5.30 12.77 11.79
CA HIS A 56 4.58 13.52 10.76
C HIS A 56 3.58 12.65 9.94
N LEU A 57 3.66 11.32 10.04
CA LEU A 57 2.72 10.41 9.38
C LEU A 57 1.36 10.35 10.07
N THR A 58 1.28 10.68 11.36
CA THR A 58 0.05 10.56 12.17
C THR A 58 -1.12 11.32 11.54
N THR A 59 -0.89 12.55 11.09
CA THR A 59 -1.92 13.38 10.44
C THR A 59 -2.48 12.74 9.17
N ARG A 60 -1.66 11.98 8.42
CA ARG A 60 -2.10 11.29 7.20
C ARG A 60 -2.95 10.06 7.52
N PHE A 61 -2.63 9.37 8.60
CA PHE A 61 -3.41 8.22 9.05
C PHE A 61 -4.78 8.62 9.61
N ASP A 62 -4.87 9.80 10.22
CA ASP A 62 -6.12 10.36 10.75
C ASP A 62 -7.01 10.98 9.66
N SER A 63 -6.48 11.15 8.44
CA SER A 63 -7.24 11.68 7.30
C SER A 63 -8.45 10.81 6.96
N LYS A 64 -9.55 11.43 6.51
CA LYS A 64 -10.71 10.71 5.96
C LYS A 64 -10.45 10.21 4.54
N ASN A 65 -9.38 10.66 3.90
CA ASN A 65 -9.03 10.29 2.53
C ASN A 65 -8.28 8.94 2.49
N ASN A 66 -8.90 7.94 1.86
CA ASN A 66 -8.30 6.61 1.71
C ASN A 66 -6.99 6.62 0.90
N ALA A 67 -6.80 7.57 -0.02
CA ALA A 67 -5.55 7.70 -0.76
C ALA A 67 -4.41 8.15 0.17
N GLU A 68 -4.66 9.13 1.03
CA GLU A 68 -3.69 9.60 2.02
C GLU A 68 -3.31 8.52 3.03
N LYS A 69 -4.28 7.71 3.49
CA LYS A 69 -3.99 6.55 4.34
C LYS A 69 -3.09 5.54 3.63
N LYS A 70 -3.35 5.24 2.35
CA LYS A 70 -2.47 4.35 1.56
C LYS A 70 -1.06 4.92 1.44
N THR A 71 -0.94 6.21 1.15
CA THR A 71 0.37 6.89 1.13
C THR A 71 1.06 6.81 2.48
N ALA A 72 0.33 6.98 3.59
CA ALA A 72 0.88 6.87 4.93
C ALA A 72 1.47 5.48 5.21
N TYR A 73 0.82 4.40 4.77
CA TYR A 73 1.38 3.05 4.89
C TYR A 73 2.63 2.83 4.03
N VAL A 74 2.70 3.42 2.83
CA VAL A 74 3.91 3.37 1.99
C VAL A 74 5.06 4.08 2.69
N MET A 75 4.84 5.31 3.16
CA MET A 75 5.86 6.08 3.88
C MET A 75 6.31 5.38 5.16
N LEU A 76 5.35 4.82 5.91
CA LEU A 76 5.65 4.07 7.14
C LEU A 76 6.56 2.87 6.86
N ALA A 77 6.31 2.10 5.79
CA ALA A 77 7.16 0.98 5.41
C ALA A 77 8.57 1.45 5.01
N THR A 78 8.67 2.54 4.25
CA THR A 78 9.95 3.13 3.86
C THR A 78 10.74 3.61 5.08
N GLU A 79 10.13 4.41 5.96
CA GLU A 79 10.80 4.94 7.15
C GLU A 79 11.18 3.83 8.13
N LEU A 80 10.31 2.86 8.34
CA LEU A 80 10.62 1.71 9.19
C LEU A 80 11.79 0.91 8.64
N SER A 81 11.87 0.77 7.31
CA SER A 81 12.99 0.06 6.68
C SER A 81 14.32 0.78 6.85
N VAL A 82 14.31 2.11 6.81
CA VAL A 82 15.49 2.95 7.08
C VAL A 82 15.89 2.86 8.55
N VAL A 83 14.92 2.98 9.47
CA VAL A 83 15.18 2.97 10.93
C VAL A 83 15.73 1.63 11.41
N MET A 84 15.23 0.52 10.85
CA MET A 84 15.61 -0.83 11.27
C MET A 84 16.66 -1.47 10.36
N GLU A 85 17.18 -0.74 9.37
CA GLU A 85 18.13 -1.23 8.37
C GLU A 85 17.70 -2.59 7.76
N SER A 86 16.39 -2.76 7.54
CA SER A 86 15.77 -4.02 7.14
C SER A 86 14.62 -3.76 6.18
N GLU A 87 14.38 -4.64 5.21
CA GLU A 87 13.30 -4.44 4.24
C GLU A 87 11.92 -4.81 4.82
N TYR A 88 11.00 -3.83 4.82
CA TYR A 88 9.59 -4.05 5.16
C TYR A 88 8.69 -3.73 3.97
N ASP A 89 7.80 -4.67 3.64
CA ASP A 89 6.75 -4.44 2.66
C ASP A 89 5.53 -3.76 3.29
N VAL A 90 4.81 -2.98 2.48
CA VAL A 90 3.60 -2.27 2.89
C VAL A 90 2.54 -3.24 3.41
N ALA A 91 2.39 -4.43 2.79
CA ALA A 91 1.42 -5.41 3.25
C ALA A 91 1.79 -6.00 4.62
N GLN A 92 3.08 -6.15 4.92
CA GLN A 92 3.55 -6.65 6.22
C GLN A 92 3.29 -5.62 7.33
N VAL A 93 3.60 -4.35 7.06
CA VAL A 93 3.32 -3.23 7.97
C VAL A 93 1.81 -3.10 8.22
N GLN A 94 1.00 -3.17 7.17
CA GLN A 94 -0.46 -3.13 7.29
C GLN A 94 -1.00 -4.30 8.11
N ASP A 95 -0.60 -5.53 7.82
CA ASP A 95 -1.02 -6.71 8.60
C ASP A 95 -0.66 -6.55 10.08
N LYS A 96 0.57 -6.06 10.35
CA LYS A 96 1.03 -5.85 11.71
C LYS A 96 0.24 -4.76 12.44
N VAL A 97 0.00 -3.60 11.82
CA VAL A 97 -0.79 -2.51 12.41
C VAL A 97 -2.23 -2.95 12.67
N HIS A 98 -2.89 -3.59 11.70
CA HIS A 98 -4.28 -4.05 11.87
C HIS A 98 -4.43 -5.09 12.98
N LYS A 99 -3.42 -5.95 13.19
CA LYS A 99 -3.40 -6.88 14.32
C LYS A 99 -3.40 -6.15 15.66
N PHE A 100 -2.78 -4.99 15.77
CA PHE A 100 -2.80 -4.23 17.02
C PHE A 100 -4.07 -3.37 17.16
N ASP A 101 -4.56 -2.76 16.08
CA ASP A 101 -5.81 -1.99 16.10
C ASP A 101 -7.03 -2.87 16.45
N PHE A 102 -7.02 -4.16 16.07
CA PHE A 102 -8.13 -5.09 16.33
C PHE A 102 -8.07 -5.76 17.72
N TYR A 103 -6.90 -5.81 18.36
CA TYR A 103 -6.74 -6.40 19.70
C TYR A 103 -6.30 -5.32 20.70
N PRO A 104 -7.23 -4.47 21.20
CA PRO A 104 -6.93 -3.49 22.24
C PRO A 104 -6.70 -4.11 23.64
N SER A 105 -6.86 -5.43 23.79
CA SER A 105 -6.80 -6.11 25.08
C SER A 105 -5.40 -6.63 25.41
N LEU A 106 -4.53 -5.74 25.87
CA LEU A 106 -3.39 -5.99 26.78
C LEU A 106 -2.79 -4.63 27.17
N THR A 107 -3.59 -3.86 27.92
CA THR A 107 -3.08 -2.79 28.79
C THR A 107 -3.38 -3.19 30.22
#